data_AF-A0A531MGQ4-F1
#
_entry.id   AF-A0A531MGQ4-F1
#
_cell.length_a   1.000
_cell.length_b   1.000
_cell.length_c   1.000
_cell.angle_alpha   90.00
_cell.angle_beta   90.00
_cell.angle_gamma   90.00
#
_symmetry.space_group_name_H-M   'P 1'
#
loop_
_entity.id
_entity.type
_entity.pdbx_description
1 polymer ?
#
loop_
_entity_poly.entity_id
_entity_poly.type
_entity_poly.pdbx_seq_one_letter_code
_entity_poly.pdbx_strand_id
1 'polypeptide(L)'
;GLKPEGRQPVRAGAALFDADGNPVGHVTSGGFGPSAGHPVAMGYVTTSLAKTGTRVFADVRGTKIPVEISSLPFTPHRYRKG
;
A
#
# COMPACT_ATOMS: atom_id res chain seq x y z
N GLY A 1 0.22 6.33 1.27
CA GLY A 1 1.07 5.19 0.85
C GLY A 1 0.40 3.90 1.27
N LEU A 2 0.82 2.78 0.70
CA LEU A 2 0.32 1.44 1.00
C LEU A 2 1.46 0.57 1.51
N LYS A 3 1.27 -0.07 2.67
CA LYS A 3 2.22 -1.00 3.27
C LYS A 3 1.61 -2.40 3.29
N PRO A 4 1.91 -3.26 2.30
CA PRO A 4 1.48 -4.65 2.33
C PRO A 4 2.07 -5.40 3.52
N GLU A 5 1.26 -6.25 4.14
CA GLU A 5 1.74 -7.22 5.12
C GLU A 5 2.44 -8.40 4.42
N GLY A 6 3.50 -8.93 5.04
CA GLY A 6 4.30 -10.02 4.49
C GLY A 6 5.46 -9.58 3.59
N ARG A 7 6.05 -10.55 2.86
CA ARG A 7 7.28 -10.33 2.06
C ARG A 7 7.01 -10.05 0.58
N GLN A 8 5.83 -10.41 0.07
CA GLN A 8 5.54 -10.32 -1.35
C GLN A 8 5.09 -8.91 -1.74
N PRO A 9 5.73 -8.27 -2.74
CA PRO A 9 5.28 -6.97 -3.21
C PRO A 9 3.92 -7.03 -3.92
N VAL A 10 3.05 -6.09 -3.58
CA VAL A 10 1.86 -5.78 -4.38
C VAL A 10 2.30 -4.90 -5.56
N ARG A 11 1.93 -5.30 -6.78
CA ARG A 11 2.35 -4.63 -8.03
C ARG A 11 1.26 -3.70 -8.55
N ALA A 12 1.65 -2.81 -9.47
CA ALA A 12 0.72 -1.96 -10.20
C ALA A 12 -0.40 -2.79 -10.84
N GLY A 13 -1.62 -2.27 -10.83
CA GLY A 13 -2.82 -2.94 -11.35
C GLY A 13 -3.54 -3.85 -10.34
N ALA A 14 -2.98 -4.12 -9.17
CA ALA A 14 -3.68 -4.87 -8.13
C ALA A 14 -4.90 -4.08 -7.62
N ALA A 15 -6.07 -4.71 -7.62
CA ALA A 15 -7.29 -4.11 -7.07
C ALA A 15 -7.26 -4.13 -5.53
N LEU A 16 -7.83 -3.09 -4.92
CA LEU A 16 -7.94 -2.94 -3.47
C LEU A 16 -9.40 -3.14 -3.04
N PHE A 17 -9.58 -3.79 -1.91
CA PHE A 17 -10.88 -4.17 -1.34
C PHE A 17 -10.98 -3.77 0.14
N ASP A 18 -12.19 -3.53 0.63
CA ASP A 18 -12.45 -3.40 2.07
C ASP A 18 -12.58 -4.78 2.75
N ALA A 19 -12.93 -4.78 4.03
CA ALA A 19 -13.11 -6.00 4.82
C ALA A 19 -14.31 -6.86 4.37
N ASP A 20 -15.31 -6.23 3.74
CA ASP A 20 -16.51 -6.91 3.24
C ASP A 20 -16.31 -7.42 1.79
N GLY A 21 -15.15 -7.14 1.19
CA GLY A 21 -14.80 -7.57 -0.15
C GLY A 21 -15.30 -6.64 -1.26
N ASN A 22 -15.74 -5.42 -0.93
CA ASN A 22 -16.12 -4.44 -1.94
C ASN A 22 -14.88 -3.79 -2.55
N PRO A 23 -14.87 -3.50 -3.87
CA PRO A 23 -13.76 -2.80 -4.50
C PRO A 23 -13.71 -1.34 -4.01
N VAL A 24 -12.53 -0.91 -3.54
CA VAL A 24 -12.34 0.44 -2.98
C VAL A 24 -11.21 1.21 -3.65
N GLY A 25 -10.50 0.62 -4.60
CA GLY A 25 -9.43 1.30 -5.31
C GLY A 25 -8.47 0.36 -6.03
N HIS A 26 -7.27 0.86 -6.32
CA HIS A 26 -6.24 0.10 -7.00
C HIS A 26 -4.83 0.61 -6.69
N VAL A 27 -3.85 -0.28 -6.84
CA VAL A 27 -2.42 0.02 -6.74
C VAL A 27 -1.91 0.57 -8.07
N THR A 28 -1.23 1.72 -8.02
CA THR A 28 -0.61 2.37 -9.18
C THR A 28 0.87 2.04 -9.33
N SER A 29 1.58 1.83 -8.22
CA SER A 29 2.98 1.39 -8.22
C SER A 29 3.30 0.56 -6.98
N GLY A 30 4.26 -0.35 -7.08
CA GLY A 30 4.67 -1.13 -5.91
C GLY A 30 5.84 -2.09 -6.13
N GLY A 31 6.59 -2.31 -5.05
CA GLY A 31 7.83 -3.07 -5.03
C GLY A 31 8.35 -3.34 -3.62
N PHE A 32 9.47 -4.05 -3.53
CA PHE A 32 10.19 -4.17 -2.26
C PHE A 32 11.07 -2.94 -2.09
N GLY A 33 10.97 -2.25 -0.95
CA GLY A 33 11.83 -1.10 -0.64
C GLY A 33 12.98 -1.55 0.25
N PRO A 34 14.22 -1.71 -0.25
CA PRO A 34 15.33 -2.22 0.57
C PRO A 34 15.62 -1.34 1.79
N SER A 35 15.54 -0.01 1.64
CA SER A 35 15.73 0.93 2.74
C SER A 35 14.60 0.92 3.77
N ALA A 36 13.37 0.59 3.35
CA ALA A 36 12.23 0.42 4.26
C ALA A 36 12.22 -0.96 4.93
N GLY A 37 12.93 -1.95 4.36
CA GLY A 37 12.98 -3.33 4.85
C GLY A 37 11.71 -4.15 4.58
N HIS A 38 10.73 -3.59 3.86
CA HIS A 38 9.44 -4.23 3.58
C HIS A 38 8.87 -3.82 2.22
N PRO A 39 7.85 -4.52 1.72
CA PRO A 39 7.09 -4.08 0.55
C PRO A 39 6.45 -2.70 0.75
N VAL A 40 6.49 -1.88 -0.29
CA VAL A 40 5.87 -0.55 -0.33
C VAL A 40 5.12 -0.40 -1.64
N ALA A 41 4.00 0.32 -1.59
CA ALA A 41 3.18 0.60 -2.75
C ALA A 41 2.51 1.97 -2.65
N MET A 42 2.00 2.44 -3.79
CA MET A 42 1.14 3.60 -3.93
C MET A 42 -0.12 3.20 -4.67
N GLY A 43 -1.21 3.88 -4.39
CA GLY A 43 -2.49 3.62 -5.04
C GLY A 43 -3.54 4.62 -4.59
N TYR A 44 -4.70 4.51 -5.23
CA TYR A 44 -5.89 5.26 -4.89
C TYR A 44 -6.84 4.36 -4.10
N VAL A 45 -7.51 4.95 -3.12
CA VAL A 45 -8.60 4.34 -2.35
C VAL A 45 -9.73 5.35 -2.20
N THR A 46 -10.93 4.87 -1.87
CA THR A 46 -12.03 5.73 -1.45
C THR A 46 -11.61 6.61 -0.28
N THR A 47 -12.10 7.85 -0.26
CA THR A 47 -11.70 8.87 0.72
C THR A 47 -11.98 8.45 2.15
N SER A 48 -13.07 7.71 2.39
CA SER A 48 -13.44 7.16 3.69
C SER A 48 -12.40 6.19 4.26
N LEU A 49 -11.60 5.55 3.40
CA LEU A 49 -10.58 4.59 3.79
C LEU A 49 -9.15 5.16 3.73
N ALA A 50 -8.95 6.41 3.34
CA ALA A 50 -7.63 7.00 3.12
C ALA A 50 -6.86 7.36 4.41
N LYS A 51 -7.47 7.16 5.59
CA LYS A 51 -6.84 7.46 6.88
C LYS A 51 -5.65 6.52 7.14
N THR A 52 -4.54 7.07 7.62
CA THR A 52 -3.38 6.25 8.05
C THR A 52 -3.77 5.27 9.15
N GLY A 53 -3.26 4.04 9.06
CA GLY A 53 -3.60 2.92 9.92
C GLY A 53 -4.84 2.14 9.48
N THR A 54 -5.61 2.63 8.49
CA THR A 54 -6.74 1.87 7.93
C THR A 54 -6.23 0.62 7.22
N ARG A 55 -6.91 -0.51 7.42
CA ARG A 55 -6.63 -1.77 6.74
C ARG A 55 -7.52 -1.91 5.49
N VAL A 56 -6.90 -2.25 4.38
CA VAL A 56 -7.53 -2.66 3.12
C VAL A 56 -6.89 -3.97 2.65
N PHE A 57 -7.38 -4.55 1.56
CA PHE A 57 -6.89 -5.83 1.04
C PHE A 57 -6.54 -5.71 -0.43
N ALA A 58 -5.30 -6.03 -0.79
CA ALA A 58 -4.88 -6.10 -2.19
C ALA A 58 -5.10 -7.50 -2.75
N ASP A 59 -5.66 -7.59 -3.95
CA ASP A 59 -5.70 -8.84 -4.70
C ASP A 59 -4.36 -9.09 -5.38
N VAL A 60 -3.67 -10.13 -4.94
CA VAL A 60 -2.42 -10.60 -5.52
C VAL A 60 -2.64 -12.01 -6.04
N ARG A 61 -2.96 -12.11 -7.33
CA ARG A 61 -3.19 -13.38 -8.05
C ARG A 61 -4.29 -14.25 -7.42
N GLY A 62 -5.38 -13.64 -6.98
CA GLY A 62 -6.53 -14.31 -6.37
C GLY A 62 -6.45 -14.41 -4.85
N THR A 63 -5.31 -14.07 -4.24
CA THR A 63 -5.15 -14.04 -2.78
C THR A 63 -5.30 -12.61 -2.29
N LYS A 64 -6.22 -12.38 -1.35
CA LYS A 64 -6.37 -11.09 -0.65
C LYS A 64 -5.29 -10.97 0.42
N ILE A 65 -4.37 -10.03 0.25
CA ILE A 65 -3.30 -9.75 1.21
C ILE A 65 -3.65 -8.46 1.97
N PRO A 66 -3.57 -8.43 3.31
CA PRO A 66 -3.76 -7.21 4.06
C PRO A 66 -2.74 -6.13 3.69
N VAL A 67 -3.22 -4.90 3.57
CA VAL A 67 -2.41 -3.71 3.28
C VAL A 67 -2.85 -2.60 4.24
N GLU A 68 -1.89 -2.03 4.94
CA GLU A 68 -2.13 -0.87 5.80
C GLU A 68 -1.94 0.43 5.00
N ILE A 69 -2.86 1.37 5.14
CA ILE A 69 -2.66 2.74 4.66
C ILE A 69 -1.58 3.39 5.53
N SER A 70 -0.46 3.75 4.92
CA SER A 70 0.71 4.28 5.61
C SER A 70 0.99 5.73 5.19
N SER A 71 1.50 6.51 6.13
CA SER A 71 2.01 7.86 5.88
C SER A 71 3.19 7.81 4.92
N LEU A 72 3.39 8.90 4.17
CA LEU A 72 4.55 9.08 3.29
C LEU A 72 5.48 10.17 3.85
N PRO A 73 6.79 10.11 3.53
CA PRO A 73 7.47 9.06 2.78
C PRO A 73 7.72 7.80 3.63
N PHE A 74 7.90 6.64 3.00
CA PHE A 74 8.23 5.38 3.70
C PHE A 74 9.62 5.37 4.33
N THR A 75 10.52 6.21 3.84
CA THR A 75 11.85 6.41 4.40
C THR A 75 12.07 7.92 4.51
N PRO A 76 12.54 8.45 5.65
CA PRO A 76 12.71 9.88 5.82
C PRO A 76 13.63 10.49 4.76
N HIS A 77 13.23 11.63 4.20
CA HIS A 77 14.08 12.39 3.30
C HIS A 77 15.28 12.97 4.08
N ARG A 78 16.47 12.91 3.47
CA ARG A 78 17.70 13.53 4.00
C ARG A 78 18.19 14.64 3.07
N TYR A 79 17.29 15.57 2.76
CA TYR A 79 17.64 16.70 1.91
C TYR A 79 18.66 17.60 2.59
N ARG A 80 19.73 17.96 1.89
CA ARG A 80 20.61 19.05 2.32
C ARG A 80 19.78 20.33 2.33
N LYS A 81 19.73 20.98 3.49
CA LYS A 81 19.24 22.36 3.62
C LYS A 81 20.48 23.26 3.68
N GLY A 82 20.35 24.51 3.21
CA GLY A 82 21.42 25.48 2.94
C GLY A 82 22.65 25.37 3.83
#